data_AF-A0A9P6E8T3-F1
#
_entry.id   AF-A0A9P6E8T3-F1
#
_cell.length_a   1.000
_cell.length_b   1.000
_cell.length_c   1.000
_cell.angle_alpha   90.00
_cell.angle_beta   90.00
_cell.angle_gamma   90.00
#
_symmetry.space_group_name_H-M   'P 1'
#
loop_
_entity.id
_entity.type
_entity.pdbx_description
1 polymer ?
#
loop_
_entity_poly.entity_id
_entity_poly.type
_entity_poly.pdbx_seq_one_letter_code
_entity_poly.pdbx_strand_id
1 'polypeptide(L)'
;MSFPKVVALDTDWTIWQGFLNPALLGKGPGATPKLEDNIARVDRSVLQDGTNHANFVRVCDDVSKIINDILKNGAKLAIVSRNPSKAVCDRALYYYNTINPKDEKEWSIIDMVAYDEVVDGKSSYFFEVMFDDEAFNNVVKVELGTAFQLVRDKLGMTWDVYQQGIDAWRRAKNITIPPHMGGVPNRRLIGYTGLNRPWIDLVQRKEGIVDTTAYYRWGYGLYVADNLGIAKMYNSMERDLGFEAHVCAVYVNDYDIWTRMNKIWVPENTGNPAQMMNRTWSAEETGKNQEDRDAFIAAQWGVRTPYALFSRHFWFNKLPLPQGQRWNEMLLSTQIVRALIDITLLSDAEVDQILSAGISPIFQNSIKEWHTTVPNETRQEFLTRGETDLYQLSA
;
A
#
# COMPACT_ATOMS: atom_id res chain seq x y z
N MET A 1 1.54 8.76 22.07
CA MET A 1 2.09 8.44 20.72
C MET A 1 1.25 9.17 19.68
N SER A 2 1.76 9.39 18.47
CA SER A 2 0.95 9.96 17.39
C SER A 2 -0.20 9.01 17.01
N PHE A 3 -1.31 9.59 16.56
CA PHE A 3 -2.51 8.88 16.15
C PHE A 3 -3.10 9.52 14.87
N PRO A 4 -3.72 8.75 13.95
CA PRO A 4 -4.29 9.31 12.73
C PRO A 4 -5.42 10.30 13.02
N LYS A 5 -5.55 11.35 12.20
CA LYS A 5 -6.64 12.33 12.37
C LYS A 5 -8.00 11.82 11.89
N VAL A 6 -8.00 10.96 10.88
CA VAL A 6 -9.20 10.35 10.30
C VAL A 6 -8.93 8.87 10.05
N VAL A 7 -9.80 8.01 10.57
CA VAL A 7 -9.77 6.55 10.39
C VAL A 7 -11.02 6.14 9.62
N ALA A 8 -10.84 5.55 8.45
CA ALA A 8 -11.93 5.03 7.61
C ALA A 8 -12.11 3.53 7.81
N LEU A 9 -13.37 3.11 7.96
CA LEU A 9 -13.79 1.72 8.00
C LEU A 9 -14.80 1.48 6.86
N ASP A 10 -14.59 0.43 6.07
CA ASP A 10 -15.66 -0.13 5.26
C ASP A 10 -16.72 -0.83 6.14
N THR A 11 -17.87 -1.16 5.55
CA THR A 11 -18.98 -1.80 6.23
C THR A 11 -19.00 -3.32 6.08
N ASP A 12 -19.15 -3.83 4.85
CA ASP A 12 -19.41 -5.24 4.60
C ASP A 12 -18.12 -6.03 4.82
N TRP A 13 -18.18 -7.17 5.54
CA TRP A 13 -16.99 -7.92 5.98
C TRP A 13 -15.89 -7.11 6.71
N THR A 14 -16.19 -5.88 7.14
CA THR A 14 -15.30 -5.01 7.90
C THR A 14 -15.92 -4.68 9.26
N ILE A 15 -16.97 -3.86 9.30
CA ILE A 15 -17.71 -3.58 10.55
C ILE A 15 -18.58 -4.76 10.93
N TRP A 16 -19.20 -5.43 9.96
CA TRP A 16 -20.00 -6.62 10.21
C TRP A 16 -19.60 -7.77 9.29
N GLN A 17 -19.81 -8.99 9.78
CA GLN A 17 -19.67 -10.21 9.01
C GLN A 17 -20.90 -10.38 8.11
N GLY A 18 -20.66 -10.66 6.83
CA GLY A 18 -21.71 -10.81 5.81
C GLY A 18 -21.89 -9.57 4.95
N PHE A 19 -22.71 -9.71 3.90
CA PHE A 19 -23.11 -8.62 3.02
C PHE A 19 -24.50 -8.14 3.40
N LEU A 20 -24.63 -6.85 3.66
CA LEU A 20 -25.92 -6.20 3.77
C LEU A 20 -26.46 -5.92 2.36
N ASN A 21 -26.92 -6.97 1.68
CA ASN A 21 -27.24 -6.94 0.26
C ASN A 21 -28.65 -6.37 -0.02
N PRO A 22 -28.76 -5.16 -0.60
CA PRO A 22 -30.05 -4.52 -0.87
C PRO A 22 -30.92 -5.30 -1.88
N ALA A 23 -30.31 -6.13 -2.74
CA ALA A 23 -31.04 -6.94 -3.71
C ALA A 23 -31.78 -8.12 -3.06
N LEU A 24 -31.33 -8.59 -1.90
CA LEU A 24 -31.92 -9.71 -1.18
C LEU A 24 -32.88 -9.28 -0.06
N LEU A 25 -32.76 -8.03 0.39
CA LEU A 25 -33.48 -7.50 1.53
C LEU A 25 -34.95 -7.17 1.17
N GLY A 26 -35.89 -7.49 2.06
CA GLY A 26 -37.32 -7.19 1.89
C GLY A 26 -37.97 -7.91 0.69
N LYS A 27 -37.56 -9.15 0.43
CA LYS A 27 -38.11 -9.98 -0.68
C LYS A 27 -39.11 -11.04 -0.23
N GLY A 28 -39.27 -11.24 1.07
CA GLY A 28 -40.23 -12.20 1.61
C GLY A 28 -41.65 -11.62 1.78
N PRO A 29 -42.62 -12.48 2.13
CA PRO A 29 -43.98 -12.05 2.46
C PRO A 29 -43.99 -11.03 3.60
N GLY A 30 -44.76 -9.95 3.45
CA GLY A 30 -44.88 -8.90 4.47
C GLY A 30 -43.79 -7.82 4.43
N ALA A 31 -42.99 -7.78 3.37
CA ALA A 31 -41.96 -6.75 3.20
C ALA A 31 -42.56 -5.35 3.13
N THR A 32 -41.89 -4.42 3.80
CA THR A 32 -42.20 -3.00 3.74
C THR A 32 -41.68 -2.42 2.42
N PRO A 33 -42.38 -1.43 1.82
CA PRO A 33 -41.94 -0.81 0.57
C PRO A 33 -40.59 -0.09 0.67
N LYS A 34 -40.26 0.42 1.86
CA LYS A 34 -39.02 1.13 2.13
C LYS A 34 -37.96 0.13 2.58
N LEU A 35 -36.89 0.00 1.79
CA LEU A 35 -35.99 -1.15 1.88
C LEU A 35 -35.38 -1.31 3.27
N GLU A 36 -34.82 -0.23 3.81
CA GLU A 36 -34.16 -0.19 5.12
C GLU A 36 -35.11 -0.50 6.29
N ASP A 37 -36.41 -0.32 6.14
CA ASP A 37 -37.38 -0.64 7.19
C ASP A 37 -37.62 -2.15 7.32
N ASN A 38 -37.09 -2.95 6.38
CA ASN A 38 -37.05 -4.41 6.50
C ASN A 38 -35.88 -4.91 7.37
N ILE A 39 -34.96 -4.04 7.83
CA ILE A 39 -33.88 -4.43 8.75
C ILE A 39 -34.45 -4.50 10.16
N ALA A 40 -34.39 -5.69 10.75
CA ALA A 40 -34.80 -5.97 12.11
C ALA A 40 -33.58 -6.29 12.99
N ARG A 41 -33.55 -5.68 14.19
CA ARG A 41 -32.57 -6.02 15.21
C ARG A 41 -33.01 -7.30 15.94
N VAL A 42 -32.18 -8.35 15.86
CA VAL A 42 -32.41 -9.60 16.60
C VAL A 42 -31.87 -9.46 18.02
N ASP A 43 -30.63 -9.01 18.13
CA ASP A 43 -29.97 -8.76 19.40
C ASP A 43 -28.98 -7.59 19.29
N ARG A 44 -28.05 -7.45 20.24
CA ARG A 44 -27.07 -6.36 20.21
C ARG A 44 -26.06 -6.46 19.07
N SER A 45 -25.82 -7.66 18.58
CA SER A 45 -24.79 -8.01 17.62
C SER A 45 -25.33 -8.43 16.26
N VAL A 46 -26.61 -8.82 16.16
CA VAL A 46 -27.19 -9.37 14.93
C VAL A 46 -28.34 -8.51 14.41
N LEU A 47 -28.24 -8.17 13.13
CA LEU A 47 -29.34 -7.62 12.33
C LEU A 47 -29.74 -8.63 11.26
N GLN A 48 -31.03 -8.73 10.97
CA GLN A 48 -31.55 -9.60 9.93
C GLN A 48 -32.64 -8.90 9.11
N ASP A 49 -32.89 -9.39 7.90
CA ASP A 49 -34.11 -9.05 7.16
C ASP A 49 -35.32 -9.64 7.89
N GLY A 50 -36.33 -8.82 8.19
CA GLY A 50 -37.56 -9.22 8.88
C GLY A 50 -38.40 -10.23 8.10
N THR A 51 -38.23 -10.32 6.79
CA THR A 51 -39.00 -11.18 5.87
C THR A 51 -38.24 -12.40 5.37
N ASN A 52 -36.91 -12.39 5.46
CA ASN A 52 -36.06 -13.52 5.15
C ASN A 52 -34.90 -13.61 6.14
N HIS A 53 -35.09 -14.35 7.24
CA HIS A 53 -34.15 -14.40 8.36
C HIS A 53 -32.82 -15.09 8.01
N ALA A 54 -32.71 -15.71 6.82
CA ALA A 54 -31.43 -16.20 6.29
C ALA A 54 -30.49 -15.07 5.86
N ASN A 55 -31.03 -13.88 5.58
CA ASN A 55 -30.26 -12.68 5.29
C ASN A 55 -29.98 -11.95 6.61
N PHE A 56 -28.81 -12.17 7.18
CA PHE A 56 -28.39 -11.49 8.41
C PHE A 56 -26.92 -11.06 8.33
N VAL A 57 -26.58 -10.07 9.15
CA VAL A 57 -25.22 -9.62 9.39
C VAL A 57 -24.96 -9.58 10.89
N ARG A 58 -23.70 -9.77 11.28
CA ARG A 58 -23.26 -9.71 12.68
C ARG A 58 -22.15 -8.68 12.83
N VAL A 59 -22.33 -7.64 13.66
CA VAL A 59 -21.24 -6.71 13.97
C VAL A 59 -20.08 -7.47 14.60
N CYS A 60 -18.86 -7.13 14.20
CA CYS A 60 -17.67 -7.82 14.72
C CYS A 60 -17.42 -7.41 16.18
N ASP A 61 -17.00 -8.37 17.00
CA ASP A 61 -16.93 -8.22 18.47
C ASP A 61 -16.08 -7.01 18.92
N ASP A 62 -14.98 -6.74 18.22
CA ASP A 62 -14.03 -5.68 18.58
C ASP A 62 -14.43 -4.28 18.05
N VAL A 63 -15.45 -4.15 17.19
CA VAL A 63 -15.81 -2.86 16.55
C VAL A 63 -16.10 -1.78 17.59
N SER A 64 -16.85 -2.12 18.64
CA SER A 64 -17.15 -1.18 19.73
C SER A 64 -15.87 -0.69 20.41
N LYS A 65 -14.93 -1.61 20.69
CA LYS A 65 -13.63 -1.30 21.29
C LYS A 65 -12.78 -0.41 20.38
N ILE A 66 -12.80 -0.68 19.07
CA ILE A 66 -12.03 0.05 18.04
C ILE A 66 -12.56 1.46 17.87
N ILE A 67 -13.87 1.65 17.69
CA ILE A 67 -14.49 2.98 17.59
C ILE A 67 -14.16 3.81 18.83
N ASN A 68 -14.21 3.19 20.01
CA ASN A 68 -13.88 3.86 21.25
C ASN A 68 -12.41 4.30 21.29
N ASP A 69 -11.47 3.49 20.81
CA ASP A 69 -10.05 3.87 20.73
C ASP A 69 -9.81 5.02 19.74
N ILE A 70 -10.44 4.96 18.55
CA ILE A 70 -10.38 6.03 17.54
C ILE A 70 -10.81 7.37 18.15
N LEU A 71 -11.99 7.40 18.77
CA LEU A 71 -12.58 8.61 19.34
C LEU A 71 -11.83 9.10 20.60
N LYS A 72 -11.34 8.19 21.46
CA LYS A 72 -10.51 8.54 22.64
C LYS A 72 -9.21 9.21 22.25
N ASN A 73 -8.62 8.84 21.13
CA ASN A 73 -7.41 9.46 20.60
C ASN A 73 -7.69 10.76 19.81
N GLY A 74 -8.94 11.24 19.80
CA GLY A 74 -9.33 12.50 19.15
C GLY A 74 -9.42 12.42 17.63
N ALA A 75 -9.39 11.21 17.06
CA ALA A 75 -9.58 11.01 15.63
C ALA A 75 -11.06 11.08 15.24
N LYS A 76 -11.30 11.41 13.98
CA LYS A 76 -12.60 11.32 13.36
C LYS A 76 -12.81 9.93 12.78
N LEU A 77 -13.98 9.35 13.02
CA LEU A 77 -14.44 8.14 12.36
C LEU A 77 -15.03 8.48 10.99
N ALA A 78 -14.60 7.76 9.96
CA ALA A 78 -15.20 7.78 8.64
C ALA A 78 -15.76 6.40 8.31
N ILE A 79 -16.94 6.35 7.69
CA ILE A 79 -17.51 5.17 7.07
C ILE A 79 -17.41 5.37 5.57
N VAL A 80 -16.78 4.42 4.88
CA VAL A 80 -16.53 4.50 3.45
C VAL A 80 -16.91 3.16 2.84
N SER A 81 -18.00 3.11 2.09
CA SER A 81 -18.49 1.85 1.53
C SER A 81 -18.98 2.00 0.11
N ARG A 82 -18.80 0.94 -0.67
CA ARG A 82 -19.36 0.78 -2.02
C ARG A 82 -20.72 0.09 -2.03
N ASN A 83 -21.33 -0.14 -0.86
CA ASN A 83 -22.66 -0.72 -0.80
C ASN A 83 -23.66 0.14 -1.62
N PRO A 84 -24.50 -0.48 -2.48
CA PRO A 84 -25.36 0.28 -3.39
C PRO A 84 -26.54 0.98 -2.69
N SER A 85 -26.74 0.77 -1.39
CA SER A 85 -27.82 1.42 -0.63
C SER A 85 -27.31 2.07 0.66
N LYS A 86 -27.04 3.37 0.57
CA LYS A 86 -26.71 4.20 1.72
C LYS A 86 -27.73 4.08 2.85
N ALA A 87 -29.02 4.18 2.55
CA ALA A 87 -30.07 4.15 3.58
C ALA A 87 -30.12 2.82 4.36
N VAL A 88 -29.74 1.72 3.71
CA VAL A 88 -29.63 0.40 4.33
C VAL A 88 -28.43 0.34 5.29
N CYS A 89 -27.26 0.82 4.86
CA CYS A 89 -26.08 0.92 5.74
C CYS A 89 -26.33 1.87 6.92
N ASP A 90 -26.89 3.05 6.68
CA ASP A 90 -27.21 4.03 7.72
C ASP A 90 -28.15 3.44 8.78
N ARG A 91 -29.16 2.68 8.33
CA ARG A 91 -30.08 1.99 9.24
C ARG A 91 -29.38 0.90 10.05
N ALA A 92 -28.48 0.14 9.45
CA ALA A 92 -27.70 -0.86 10.18
C ALA A 92 -26.79 -0.20 11.24
N LEU A 93 -26.07 0.86 10.86
CA LEU A 93 -25.22 1.65 11.75
C LEU A 93 -26.02 2.36 12.85
N TYR A 94 -27.28 2.70 12.61
CA TYR A 94 -28.20 3.23 13.62
C TYR A 94 -28.56 2.19 14.69
N TYR A 95 -28.74 0.92 14.32
CA TYR A 95 -29.11 -0.13 15.28
C TYR A 95 -27.92 -0.66 16.10
N TYR A 96 -26.72 -0.58 15.54
CA TYR A 96 -25.49 -0.90 16.27
C TYR A 96 -25.07 0.28 17.14
N ASN A 97 -24.95 0.02 18.43
CA ASN A 97 -24.59 1.03 19.40
C ASN A 97 -23.24 0.70 20.05
N THR A 98 -22.50 1.73 20.44
CA THR A 98 -21.31 1.62 21.30
C THR A 98 -21.28 2.75 22.32
N ILE A 99 -20.43 2.61 23.35
CA ILE A 99 -20.25 3.61 24.39
C ILE A 99 -19.41 4.77 23.86
N ASN A 100 -19.99 5.95 23.73
CA ASN A 100 -19.26 7.14 23.35
C ASN A 100 -18.26 7.50 24.47
N PRO A 101 -16.95 7.60 24.16
CA PRO A 101 -15.94 7.85 25.18
C PRO A 101 -15.97 9.27 25.77
N LYS A 102 -16.74 10.21 25.20
CA LYS A 102 -16.84 11.59 25.69
C LYS A 102 -17.79 11.73 26.87
N ASP A 103 -18.90 11.00 26.86
CA ASP A 103 -19.97 11.13 27.85
C ASP A 103 -20.38 9.80 28.50
N GLU A 104 -19.71 8.71 28.12
CA GLU A 104 -19.92 7.33 28.61
C GLU A 104 -21.34 6.79 28.38
N LYS A 105 -22.08 7.38 27.42
CA LYS A 105 -23.42 6.93 27.05
C LYS A 105 -23.40 6.05 25.80
N GLU A 106 -24.41 5.22 25.67
CA GLU A 106 -24.63 4.41 24.48
C GLU A 106 -25.16 5.29 23.34
N TRP A 107 -24.42 5.32 22.23
CA TRP A 107 -24.75 6.06 21.01
C TRP A 107 -24.80 5.09 19.84
N SER A 108 -25.65 5.37 18.85
CA SER A 108 -25.59 4.65 17.58
C SER A 108 -24.26 4.94 16.89
N ILE A 109 -23.71 3.98 16.14
CA ILE A 109 -22.44 4.18 15.43
C ILE A 109 -22.56 5.38 14.48
N ILE A 110 -23.67 5.49 13.75
CA ILE A 110 -23.89 6.56 12.77
C ILE A 110 -23.82 7.96 13.39
N ASP A 111 -24.30 8.15 14.62
CA ASP A 111 -24.23 9.45 15.32
C ASP A 111 -22.80 9.88 15.71
N MET A 112 -21.83 8.95 15.64
CA MET A 112 -20.42 9.22 15.92
C MET A 112 -19.57 9.37 14.65
N VAL A 113 -20.14 9.12 13.47
CA VAL A 113 -19.44 9.22 12.19
C VAL A 113 -19.29 10.68 11.78
N ALA A 114 -18.07 11.10 11.46
CA ALA A 114 -17.79 12.45 10.99
C ALA A 114 -17.85 12.56 9.45
N TYR A 115 -17.56 11.46 8.75
CA TYR A 115 -17.60 11.37 7.29
C TYR A 115 -18.30 10.08 6.91
N ASP A 116 -19.37 10.19 6.16
CA ASP A 116 -20.25 9.07 5.83
C ASP A 116 -20.42 9.03 4.31
N GLU A 117 -19.53 8.26 3.67
CA GLU A 117 -19.48 8.09 2.22
C GLU A 117 -19.85 6.66 1.85
N VAL A 118 -21.15 6.40 1.79
CA VAL A 118 -21.69 5.20 1.16
C VAL A 118 -22.08 5.55 -0.28
N VAL A 119 -21.13 5.35 -1.19
CA VAL A 119 -21.27 5.66 -2.62
C VAL A 119 -20.57 4.59 -3.46
N ASP A 120 -21.21 4.16 -4.55
CA ASP A 120 -20.55 3.29 -5.53
C ASP A 120 -19.63 4.13 -6.43
N GLY A 121 -18.45 4.48 -5.90
CA GLY A 121 -17.50 5.34 -6.59
C GLY A 121 -16.29 5.71 -5.73
N LYS A 122 -15.46 6.62 -6.27
CA LYS A 122 -14.31 7.15 -5.53
C LYS A 122 -14.78 8.06 -4.40
N SER A 123 -14.21 7.86 -3.21
CA SER A 123 -14.34 8.76 -2.07
C SER A 123 -13.83 10.17 -2.40
N SER A 124 -14.47 11.20 -1.84
CA SER A 124 -14.03 12.59 -1.97
C SER A 124 -13.14 13.05 -0.81
N TYR A 125 -13.03 12.25 0.25
CA TYR A 125 -12.29 12.59 1.45
C TYR A 125 -10.88 11.98 1.48
N PHE A 126 -9.98 12.69 2.15
CA PHE A 126 -8.67 12.18 2.48
C PHE A 126 -8.71 11.50 3.84
N PHE A 127 -8.34 10.22 3.88
CA PHE A 127 -8.18 9.45 5.11
C PHE A 127 -6.71 9.18 5.37
N GLU A 128 -6.31 9.18 6.64
CA GLU A 128 -4.93 8.85 7.01
C GLU A 128 -4.71 7.34 7.07
N VAL A 129 -5.72 6.59 7.52
CA VAL A 129 -5.74 5.11 7.48
C VAL A 129 -7.13 4.60 7.08
N MET A 130 -7.17 3.56 6.26
CA MET A 130 -8.37 2.89 5.79
C MET A 130 -8.29 1.39 6.02
N PHE A 131 -9.40 0.82 6.49
CA PHE A 131 -9.58 -0.60 6.70
C PHE A 131 -10.72 -1.11 5.83
N ASP A 132 -10.46 -2.17 5.07
CA ASP A 132 -11.35 -2.68 4.04
C ASP A 132 -11.05 -4.16 3.78
N ASP A 133 -12.04 -4.96 3.41
CA ASP A 133 -11.86 -6.38 3.11
C ASP A 133 -11.55 -6.65 1.62
N GLU A 134 -11.83 -5.69 0.73
CA GLU A 134 -11.57 -5.81 -0.70
C GLU A 134 -10.17 -5.29 -1.04
N ALA A 135 -9.30 -6.19 -1.51
CA ALA A 135 -7.90 -5.87 -1.69
C ALA A 135 -7.65 -4.86 -2.81
N PHE A 136 -8.53 -4.78 -3.83
CA PHE A 136 -8.43 -3.73 -4.86
C PHE A 136 -8.55 -2.30 -4.29
N ASN A 137 -9.17 -2.10 -3.12
CA ASN A 137 -9.25 -0.79 -2.48
C ASN A 137 -7.89 -0.33 -1.94
N ASN A 138 -6.86 -1.19 -1.91
CA ASN A 138 -5.50 -0.79 -1.55
C ASN A 138 -4.89 0.26 -2.50
N VAL A 139 -5.52 0.53 -3.66
CA VAL A 139 -5.14 1.60 -4.58
C VAL A 139 -5.11 2.98 -3.91
N VAL A 140 -5.88 3.21 -2.84
CA VAL A 140 -5.83 4.46 -2.05
C VAL A 140 -4.45 4.69 -1.41
N LYS A 141 -3.71 3.62 -1.11
CA LYS A 141 -2.31 3.68 -0.64
C LYS A 141 -1.40 4.32 -1.68
N VAL A 142 -1.73 4.11 -2.95
CA VAL A 142 -0.97 4.62 -4.08
C VAL A 142 -1.44 6.04 -4.43
N GLU A 143 -2.73 6.19 -4.75
CA GLU A 143 -3.29 7.45 -5.24
C GLU A 143 -3.26 8.57 -4.18
N LEU A 144 -3.61 8.24 -2.94
CA LEU A 144 -3.79 9.23 -1.87
C LEU A 144 -2.64 9.21 -0.86
N GLY A 145 -1.89 8.11 -0.75
CA GLY A 145 -0.88 7.94 0.30
C GLY A 145 -1.46 7.53 1.65
N THR A 146 -2.75 7.15 1.69
CA THR A 146 -3.45 6.60 2.84
C THR A 146 -2.80 5.29 3.29
N ALA A 147 -2.66 5.06 4.59
CA ALA A 147 -2.28 3.72 5.07
C ALA A 147 -3.48 2.78 4.85
N PHE A 148 -3.26 1.65 4.19
CA PHE A 148 -4.32 0.67 3.93
C PHE A 148 -4.05 -0.59 4.75
N GLN A 149 -5.09 -1.15 5.37
CA GLN A 149 -5.04 -2.41 6.09
C GLN A 149 -6.16 -3.32 5.61
N LEU A 150 -5.77 -4.41 4.95
CA LEU A 150 -6.70 -5.46 4.51
C LEU A 150 -7.29 -6.20 5.71
N VAL A 151 -8.62 -6.30 5.75
CA VAL A 151 -9.39 -7.09 6.69
C VAL A 151 -9.59 -8.49 6.09
N ARG A 152 -8.82 -9.45 6.57
CA ARG A 152 -8.71 -10.77 5.94
C ARG A 152 -9.77 -11.76 6.45
N ASP A 153 -9.91 -12.83 5.67
CA ASP A 153 -10.56 -14.09 6.07
C ASP A 153 -12.03 -14.01 6.42
N LYS A 154 -12.71 -12.91 6.03
CA LYS A 154 -14.15 -12.74 6.27
C LYS A 154 -14.54 -12.84 7.77
N LEU A 155 -13.56 -12.69 8.66
CA LEU A 155 -13.78 -12.62 10.10
C LEU A 155 -14.23 -11.22 10.52
N GLY A 156 -14.01 -10.24 9.64
CA GLY A 156 -14.24 -8.84 9.92
C GLY A 156 -13.17 -8.22 10.82
N MET A 157 -13.45 -6.99 11.24
CA MET A 157 -12.49 -6.21 12.00
C MET A 157 -12.23 -6.80 13.39
N THR A 158 -10.96 -7.07 13.69
CA THR A 158 -10.48 -7.46 15.02
C THR A 158 -9.55 -6.40 15.60
N TRP A 159 -9.34 -6.45 16.91
CA TRP A 159 -8.41 -5.53 17.59
C TRP A 159 -6.99 -5.62 17.03
N ASP A 160 -6.54 -6.83 16.69
CA ASP A 160 -5.20 -7.05 16.16
C ASP A 160 -5.04 -6.48 14.74
N VAL A 161 -6.04 -6.67 13.88
CA VAL A 161 -6.06 -6.06 12.54
C VAL A 161 -6.04 -4.54 12.65
N TYR A 162 -6.86 -3.98 13.55
CA TYR A 162 -6.87 -2.55 13.83
C TYR A 162 -5.49 -2.02 14.28
N GLN A 163 -4.86 -2.65 15.27
CA GLN A 163 -3.53 -2.24 15.73
C GLN A 163 -2.46 -2.35 14.63
N GLN A 164 -2.53 -3.38 13.79
CA GLN A 164 -1.63 -3.51 12.63
C GLN A 164 -1.76 -2.33 11.66
N GLY A 165 -2.99 -1.90 11.36
CA GLY A 165 -3.24 -0.74 10.50
C GLY A 165 -2.76 0.58 11.11
N ILE A 166 -3.00 0.79 12.40
CA ILE A 166 -2.47 1.97 13.12
C ILE A 166 -0.94 1.96 13.12
N ASP A 167 -0.31 0.82 13.32
CA ASP A 167 1.15 0.70 13.27
C ASP A 167 1.71 0.92 11.86
N ALA A 168 1.00 0.47 10.81
CA ALA A 168 1.37 0.75 9.43
C ALA A 168 1.34 2.25 9.13
N TRP A 169 0.30 2.94 9.59
CA TRP A 169 0.22 4.41 9.51
C TRP A 169 1.38 5.09 10.26
N ARG A 170 1.70 4.65 11.49
CA ARG A 170 2.81 5.22 12.26
C ARG A 170 4.14 5.08 11.51
N ARG A 171 4.41 3.92 10.91
CA ARG A 171 5.64 3.69 10.12
C ARG A 171 5.69 4.60 8.89
N ALA A 172 4.57 4.77 8.16
CA ALA A 172 4.49 5.68 7.03
C ALA A 172 4.69 7.16 7.43
N LYS A 173 4.09 7.58 8.55
CA LYS A 173 4.29 8.93 9.09
C LYS A 173 5.74 9.20 9.49
N ASN A 174 6.42 8.21 10.06
CA ASN A 174 7.80 8.34 10.53
C ASN A 174 8.84 8.51 9.42
N ILE A 175 8.46 8.25 8.16
CA ILE A 175 9.31 8.51 7.00
C ILE A 175 8.98 9.82 6.27
N THR A 176 7.91 10.52 6.67
CA THR A 176 7.49 11.75 5.99
C THR A 176 8.34 12.95 6.41
N ILE A 177 8.90 13.68 5.45
CA ILE A 177 9.62 14.93 5.71
C ILE A 177 8.61 16.08 5.88
N PRO A 178 8.63 16.82 7.00
CA PRO A 178 7.74 17.96 7.19
C PRO A 178 7.98 19.07 6.14
N PRO A 179 6.93 19.66 5.56
CA PRO A 179 7.05 20.65 4.48
C PRO A 179 7.73 21.98 4.89
N HIS A 180 7.94 22.22 6.19
CA HIS A 180 8.51 23.46 6.71
C HIS A 180 10.01 23.38 7.07
N MET A 181 10.66 22.23 6.84
CA MET A 181 12.11 22.16 6.98
C MET A 181 12.75 22.79 5.75
N GLY A 182 13.09 24.08 5.86
CA GLY A 182 13.83 24.81 4.84
C GLY A 182 15.20 24.19 4.61
N GLY A 183 15.33 23.44 3.50
CA GLY A 183 16.51 22.66 3.17
C GLY A 183 16.26 21.17 3.35
N VAL A 184 16.54 20.41 2.30
CA VAL A 184 16.44 18.95 2.24
C VAL A 184 17.64 18.38 3.02
N PRO A 185 17.47 17.90 4.27
CA PRO A 185 18.59 17.55 5.12
C PRO A 185 19.27 16.30 4.56
N ASN A 186 20.51 16.43 4.07
CA ASN A 186 21.31 15.27 3.64
C ASN A 186 20.76 14.54 2.39
N ARG A 187 20.47 15.28 1.31
CA ARG A 187 20.09 14.67 0.01
C ARG A 187 21.21 13.76 -0.52
N ARG A 188 20.87 12.52 -0.90
CA ARG A 188 21.83 11.53 -1.45
C ARG A 188 21.29 10.82 -2.67
N LEU A 189 22.17 10.61 -3.66
CA LEU A 189 21.87 9.79 -4.84
C LEU A 189 21.75 8.33 -4.39
N ILE A 190 20.67 7.67 -4.80
CA ILE A 190 20.42 6.26 -4.47
C ILE A 190 20.20 5.39 -5.72
N GLY A 191 20.31 5.93 -6.93
CA GLY A 191 20.19 5.15 -8.16
C GLY A 191 19.70 5.97 -9.33
N TYR A 192 19.32 5.28 -10.39
CA TYR A 192 18.83 5.85 -11.64
C TYR A 192 17.57 5.13 -12.12
N THR A 193 16.75 5.81 -12.90
CA THR A 193 15.53 5.23 -13.48
C THR A 193 15.27 5.82 -14.87
N GLY A 194 14.53 5.10 -15.70
CA GLY A 194 14.00 5.62 -16.97
C GLY A 194 12.49 5.77 -16.84
N LEU A 195 11.97 6.98 -17.02
CA LEU A 195 10.55 7.29 -16.81
C LEU A 195 10.00 8.14 -17.94
N ASN A 196 8.73 7.93 -18.27
CA ASN A 196 7.98 8.86 -19.11
C ASN A 196 7.63 10.16 -18.36
N ARG A 197 7.34 11.23 -19.13
CA ARG A 197 7.04 12.56 -18.60
C ARG A 197 5.88 12.58 -17.59
N PRO A 198 4.73 11.91 -17.83
CA PRO A 198 3.67 11.84 -16.84
C PRO A 198 4.12 11.31 -15.47
N TRP A 199 4.94 10.27 -15.43
CA TRP A 199 5.43 9.71 -14.16
C TRP A 199 6.47 10.60 -13.48
N ILE A 200 7.31 11.26 -14.25
CA ILE A 200 8.24 12.28 -13.73
C ILE A 200 7.44 13.36 -13.00
N ASP A 201 6.38 13.87 -13.62
CA ASP A 201 5.55 14.91 -13.02
C ASP A 201 4.84 14.42 -11.75
N LEU A 202 4.40 13.16 -11.69
CA LEU A 202 3.83 12.56 -10.47
C LEU A 202 4.85 12.54 -9.31
N VAL A 203 6.07 12.07 -9.56
CA VAL A 203 7.13 12.01 -8.52
C VAL A 203 7.48 13.41 -8.04
N GLN A 204 7.60 14.38 -8.95
CA GLN A 204 7.91 15.77 -8.61
C GLN A 204 6.82 16.43 -7.77
N ARG A 205 5.54 16.09 -8.00
CA ARG A 205 4.40 16.53 -7.18
C ARG A 205 4.21 15.74 -5.88
N LYS A 206 5.08 14.76 -5.59
CA LYS A 206 4.96 13.85 -4.44
C LYS A 206 3.64 13.06 -4.45
N GLU A 207 3.24 12.64 -5.65
CA GLU A 207 2.08 11.78 -5.90
C GLU A 207 2.52 10.33 -6.13
N GLY A 208 1.55 9.43 -6.14
CA GLY A 208 1.82 8.00 -6.36
C GLY A 208 1.84 7.59 -7.82
N ILE A 209 2.67 6.60 -8.14
CA ILE A 209 2.71 5.98 -9.46
C ILE A 209 1.83 4.73 -9.43
N VAL A 210 0.68 4.79 -10.12
CA VAL A 210 -0.08 3.62 -10.54
C VAL A 210 0.18 3.46 -12.03
N ASP A 211 0.81 2.36 -12.43
CA ASP A 211 0.80 1.98 -13.83
C ASP A 211 0.42 0.52 -14.03
N THR A 212 -0.62 0.34 -14.84
CA THR A 212 -1.25 -0.94 -15.19
C THR A 212 -0.84 -1.41 -16.58
N THR A 213 0.04 -0.69 -17.26
CA THR A 213 0.42 -0.93 -18.66
C THR A 213 1.82 -1.53 -18.80
N ALA A 214 2.77 -1.23 -17.91
CA ALA A 214 4.08 -1.87 -17.88
C ALA A 214 4.08 -3.21 -17.12
N TYR A 215 5.15 -3.99 -17.23
CA TYR A 215 5.34 -5.22 -16.46
C TYR A 215 6.04 -4.90 -15.12
N TYR A 216 5.26 -4.65 -14.08
CA TYR A 216 5.80 -4.41 -12.74
C TYR A 216 5.73 -5.64 -11.87
N ARG A 217 6.90 -6.23 -11.68
CA ARG A 217 7.05 -7.51 -10.98
C ARG A 217 6.82 -7.43 -9.48
N TRP A 218 7.19 -6.31 -8.86
CA TRP A 218 7.13 -6.16 -7.41
C TRP A 218 6.03 -5.19 -6.97
N GLY A 219 5.12 -4.82 -7.87
CA GLY A 219 3.97 -3.95 -7.61
C GLY A 219 4.19 -2.48 -7.87
N TYR A 220 3.24 -1.67 -7.42
CA TYR A 220 3.21 -0.24 -7.69
C TYR A 220 4.30 0.52 -6.94
N GLY A 221 4.98 1.41 -7.65
CA GLY A 221 6.01 2.27 -7.09
C GLY A 221 7.01 2.72 -8.16
N LEU A 222 8.16 3.18 -7.69
CA LEU A 222 9.26 3.61 -8.55
C LEU A 222 10.34 2.53 -8.59
N TYR A 223 10.67 2.07 -9.81
CA TYR A 223 11.73 1.10 -10.06
C TYR A 223 13.05 1.83 -10.36
N VAL A 224 14.07 1.50 -9.59
CA VAL A 224 15.37 2.16 -9.59
C VAL A 224 16.45 1.13 -9.82
N ALA A 225 17.32 1.37 -10.80
CA ALA A 225 18.51 0.58 -11.06
C ALA A 225 19.73 1.26 -10.43
N ASP A 226 20.71 0.45 -10.01
CA ASP A 226 21.99 0.96 -9.55
C ASP A 226 22.94 1.24 -10.73
N ASN A 227 22.71 0.60 -11.87
CA ASN A 227 23.41 0.81 -13.13
C ASN A 227 22.67 1.79 -14.06
N LEU A 228 23.34 2.87 -14.46
CA LEU A 228 22.77 3.89 -15.36
C LEU A 228 22.41 3.36 -16.76
N GLY A 229 23.14 2.36 -17.26
CA GLY A 229 22.83 1.69 -18.52
C GLY A 229 21.47 0.99 -18.49
N ILE A 230 21.12 0.37 -17.36
CA ILE A 230 19.80 -0.24 -17.14
C ILE A 230 18.71 0.84 -17.14
N ALA A 231 18.94 1.97 -16.49
CA ALA A 231 18.01 3.11 -16.53
C ALA A 231 17.83 3.66 -17.96
N LYS A 232 18.91 3.72 -18.77
CA LYS A 232 18.85 4.07 -20.20
C LYS A 232 18.07 3.03 -21.02
N MET A 233 18.13 1.75 -20.66
CA MET A 233 17.30 0.72 -21.27
C MET A 233 15.81 0.93 -20.94
N TYR A 234 15.45 1.20 -19.68
CA TYR A 234 14.06 1.53 -19.30
C TYR A 234 13.53 2.73 -20.06
N ASN A 235 14.34 3.78 -20.14
CA ASN A 235 14.03 4.94 -20.96
C ASN A 235 13.73 4.57 -22.42
N SER A 236 14.53 3.68 -23.01
CA SER A 236 14.33 3.21 -24.38
C SER A 236 13.04 2.39 -24.52
N MET A 237 12.71 1.54 -23.54
CA MET A 237 11.46 0.77 -23.54
C MET A 237 10.22 1.67 -23.49
N GLU A 238 10.25 2.75 -22.69
CA GLU A 238 9.18 3.74 -22.66
C GLU A 238 9.04 4.49 -24.00
N ARG A 239 10.17 4.83 -24.64
CA ARG A 239 10.18 5.46 -25.98
C ARG A 239 9.63 4.53 -27.06
N ASP A 240 9.93 3.24 -26.99
CA ASP A 240 9.39 2.21 -27.91
C ASP A 240 7.86 2.09 -27.79
N LEU A 241 7.29 2.43 -26.64
CA LEU A 241 5.84 2.53 -26.42
C LEU A 241 5.24 3.87 -26.88
N GLY A 242 6.07 4.78 -27.41
CA GLY A 242 5.63 6.08 -27.93
C GLY A 242 5.60 7.20 -26.88
N PHE A 243 6.14 6.97 -25.69
CA PHE A 243 6.19 7.99 -24.65
C PHE A 243 7.40 8.91 -24.78
N GLU A 244 7.22 10.18 -24.39
CA GLU A 244 8.35 11.06 -24.10
C GLU A 244 8.99 10.61 -22.78
N ALA A 245 10.16 10.00 -22.84
CA ALA A 245 10.86 9.49 -21.67
C ALA A 245 12.26 10.06 -21.50
N HIS A 246 12.68 10.15 -20.23
CA HIS A 246 13.97 10.67 -19.79
C HIS A 246 14.67 9.70 -18.83
N VAL A 247 15.99 9.75 -18.78
CA VAL A 247 16.78 9.12 -17.72
C VAL A 247 16.82 10.08 -16.54
N CYS A 248 16.56 9.58 -15.33
CA CYS A 248 16.51 10.38 -14.11
C CYS A 248 17.49 9.82 -13.07
N ALA A 249 18.23 10.72 -12.42
CA ALA A 249 18.93 10.44 -11.17
C ALA A 249 17.93 10.49 -10.01
N VAL A 250 17.93 9.46 -9.16
CA VAL A 250 16.99 9.29 -8.05
C VAL A 250 17.68 9.58 -6.74
N TYR A 251 17.13 10.49 -5.96
CA TYR A 251 17.67 10.94 -4.69
C TYR A 251 16.71 10.68 -3.55
N VAL A 252 17.24 10.34 -2.39
CA VAL A 252 16.51 10.50 -1.13
C VAL A 252 16.77 11.89 -0.59
N ASN A 253 15.71 12.53 -0.14
CA ASN A 253 15.73 13.86 0.43
C ASN A 253 16.23 13.87 1.89
N ASP A 254 16.09 12.76 2.60
CA ASP A 254 16.62 12.63 3.96
C ASP A 254 17.29 11.27 4.10
N TYR A 255 18.62 11.27 4.06
CA TYR A 255 19.39 10.04 4.13
C TYR A 255 19.39 9.40 5.53
N ASP A 256 19.11 10.17 6.58
CA ASP A 256 19.03 9.64 7.94
C ASP A 256 17.71 8.90 8.12
N ILE A 257 16.62 9.38 7.51
CA ILE A 257 15.38 8.61 7.38
C ILE A 257 15.61 7.39 6.49
N TRP A 258 16.28 7.55 5.35
CA TRP A 258 16.58 6.45 4.45
C TRP A 258 17.28 5.32 5.19
N THR A 259 18.38 5.58 5.89
CA THR A 259 19.18 4.54 6.57
C THR A 259 18.39 3.77 7.63
N ARG A 260 17.48 4.42 8.38
CA ARG A 260 16.68 3.77 9.43
C ARG A 260 15.39 3.09 8.96
N MET A 261 14.87 3.41 7.77
CA MET A 261 13.66 2.77 7.26
C MET A 261 13.92 1.35 6.76
N ASN A 262 12.87 0.54 6.74
CA ASN A 262 12.93 -0.85 6.35
C ASN A 262 13.40 -1.03 4.91
N LYS A 263 14.34 -1.95 4.71
CA LYS A 263 14.84 -2.34 3.39
C LYS A 263 15.05 -3.84 3.38
N ILE A 264 14.73 -4.48 2.27
CA ILE A 264 14.88 -5.92 2.16
C ILE A 264 15.34 -6.34 0.77
N TRP A 265 16.28 -7.25 0.73
CA TRP A 265 16.68 -7.99 -0.46
C TRP A 265 15.82 -9.25 -0.60
N VAL A 266 15.16 -9.45 -1.73
CA VAL A 266 14.31 -10.63 -1.96
C VAL A 266 14.97 -11.57 -2.99
N PRO A 267 14.83 -12.89 -2.80
CA PRO A 267 15.29 -13.86 -3.79
C PRO A 267 14.44 -13.74 -5.06
N GLU A 268 15.08 -13.93 -6.20
CA GLU A 268 14.44 -13.86 -7.53
C GLU A 268 13.80 -15.20 -7.91
N ASN A 269 14.39 -16.33 -7.47
CA ASN A 269 14.14 -17.65 -8.04
C ASN A 269 13.26 -18.60 -7.21
N THR A 270 12.70 -18.13 -6.10
CA THR A 270 11.97 -18.98 -5.13
C THR A 270 10.47 -19.05 -5.38
N GLY A 271 9.94 -18.24 -6.31
CA GLY A 271 8.49 -18.05 -6.50
C GLY A 271 7.80 -17.32 -5.33
N ASN A 272 8.56 -16.94 -4.30
CA ASN A 272 8.10 -16.26 -3.09
C ASN A 272 9.08 -15.16 -2.66
N PRO A 273 8.64 -13.91 -2.44
CA PRO A 273 7.26 -13.46 -2.54
C PRO A 273 6.70 -13.53 -3.97
N ALA A 274 5.38 -13.59 -4.06
CA ALA A 274 4.69 -13.61 -5.34
C ALA A 274 5.06 -12.36 -6.16
N GLN A 275 5.33 -12.59 -7.43
CA GLN A 275 5.56 -11.55 -8.42
C GLN A 275 4.23 -11.15 -9.05
N MET A 276 4.12 -9.89 -9.46
CA MET A 276 2.92 -9.31 -10.06
C MET A 276 2.93 -9.42 -11.59
N MET A 277 1.75 -9.63 -12.17
CA MET A 277 1.48 -9.54 -13.61
C MET A 277 0.39 -8.49 -13.90
N ASN A 278 0.64 -7.26 -13.47
CA ASN A 278 -0.28 -6.12 -13.54
C ASN A 278 -0.87 -5.84 -14.95
N ARG A 279 -0.20 -6.23 -16.03
CA ARG A 279 -0.74 -6.06 -17.40
C ARG A 279 -1.92 -6.99 -17.71
N THR A 280 -1.97 -8.16 -17.09
CA THR A 280 -2.97 -9.20 -17.38
C THR A 280 -3.95 -9.44 -16.24
N TRP A 281 -3.59 -9.00 -15.04
CA TRP A 281 -4.40 -9.17 -13.85
C TRP A 281 -5.43 -8.05 -13.70
N SER A 282 -6.59 -8.40 -13.15
CA SER A 282 -7.58 -7.44 -12.67
C SER A 282 -7.04 -6.59 -11.51
N ALA A 283 -7.73 -5.50 -11.19
CA ALA A 283 -7.39 -4.67 -10.03
C ALA A 283 -7.44 -5.47 -8.71
N GLU A 284 -8.36 -6.42 -8.59
CA GLU A 284 -8.48 -7.29 -7.42
C GLU A 284 -7.32 -8.27 -7.30
N GLU A 285 -6.97 -8.97 -8.39
CA GLU A 285 -5.80 -9.86 -8.38
C GLU A 285 -4.51 -9.10 -8.05
N THR A 286 -4.37 -7.90 -8.61
CA THR A 286 -3.25 -7.00 -8.39
C THR A 286 -3.17 -6.52 -6.93
N GLY A 287 -4.29 -6.02 -6.39
CA GLY A 287 -4.38 -5.56 -5.00
C GLY A 287 -4.11 -6.69 -4.01
N LYS A 288 -4.76 -7.84 -4.22
CA LYS A 288 -4.58 -9.04 -3.40
C LYS A 288 -3.13 -9.52 -3.40
N ASN A 289 -2.50 -9.61 -4.57
CA ASN A 289 -1.10 -10.04 -4.66
C ASN A 289 -0.15 -9.11 -3.90
N GLN A 290 -0.38 -7.80 -3.98
CA GLN A 290 0.41 -6.82 -3.23
C GLN A 290 0.25 -7.00 -1.71
N GLU A 291 -0.98 -7.16 -1.21
CA GLU A 291 -1.20 -7.38 0.23
C GLU A 291 -0.67 -8.74 0.70
N ASP A 292 -0.75 -9.78 -0.14
CA ASP A 292 -0.21 -11.12 0.16
C ASP A 292 1.31 -11.13 0.19
N ARG A 293 1.98 -10.41 -0.73
CA ARG A 293 3.43 -10.18 -0.67
C ARG A 293 3.84 -9.44 0.61
N ASP A 294 3.15 -8.34 0.94
CA ASP A 294 3.47 -7.54 2.13
C ASP A 294 3.34 -8.39 3.41
N ALA A 295 2.28 -9.21 3.48
CA ALA A 295 2.06 -10.15 4.58
C ALA A 295 3.13 -11.25 4.63
N PHE A 296 3.51 -11.83 3.48
CA PHE A 296 4.57 -12.84 3.40
C PHE A 296 5.92 -12.28 3.89
N ILE A 297 6.32 -11.10 3.41
CA ILE A 297 7.58 -10.45 3.81
C ILE A 297 7.60 -10.19 5.32
N ALA A 298 6.48 -9.72 5.88
CA ALA A 298 6.35 -9.51 7.32
C ALA A 298 6.43 -10.81 8.13
N ALA A 299 5.76 -11.87 7.67
CA ALA A 299 5.73 -13.15 8.37
C ALA A 299 7.06 -13.90 8.27
N GLN A 300 7.66 -13.96 7.08
CA GLN A 300 8.85 -14.75 6.82
C GLN A 300 10.13 -14.03 7.28
N TRP A 301 10.21 -12.71 7.11
CA TRP A 301 11.46 -11.96 7.30
C TRP A 301 11.37 -10.83 8.32
N GLY A 302 10.20 -10.62 8.94
CA GLY A 302 10.00 -9.61 9.98
C GLY A 302 10.05 -8.16 9.46
N VAL A 303 10.09 -7.96 8.14
CA VAL A 303 10.15 -6.63 7.51
C VAL A 303 8.74 -6.15 7.18
N ARG A 304 8.39 -4.92 7.54
CA ARG A 304 7.02 -4.39 7.35
C ARG A 304 7.02 -3.13 6.49
N THR A 305 5.93 -2.88 5.77
CA THR A 305 5.76 -1.67 4.97
C THR A 305 5.72 -0.40 5.83
N PRO A 306 6.15 0.77 5.32
CA PRO A 306 6.83 0.93 4.02
C PRO A 306 8.26 0.36 4.06
N TYR A 307 8.66 -0.33 2.99
CA TYR A 307 10.03 -0.81 2.80
C TYR A 307 10.49 -0.58 1.36
N ALA A 308 11.80 -0.42 1.14
CA ALA A 308 12.38 -0.57 -0.19
C ALA A 308 12.71 -2.04 -0.45
N LEU A 309 12.32 -2.56 -1.60
CA LEU A 309 12.55 -3.95 -1.98
C LEU A 309 13.62 -4.01 -3.04
N PHE A 310 14.69 -4.75 -2.76
CA PHE A 310 15.79 -4.99 -3.68
C PHE A 310 15.66 -6.39 -4.27
N SER A 311 15.92 -6.51 -5.56
CA SER A 311 15.97 -7.78 -6.27
C SER A 311 17.13 -7.80 -7.24
N ARG A 312 17.55 -9.01 -7.61
CA ARG A 312 18.61 -9.23 -8.60
C ARG A 312 17.99 -9.97 -9.76
N HIS A 313 18.04 -9.44 -10.95
CA HIS A 313 17.33 -10.04 -12.08
C HIS A 313 18.23 -10.87 -12.96
N PHE A 314 17.65 -11.90 -13.57
CA PHE A 314 18.36 -12.67 -14.58
C PHE A 314 18.63 -11.85 -15.82
N TRP A 315 19.69 -12.25 -16.49
CA TRP A 315 20.00 -11.73 -17.79
C TRP A 315 18.86 -12.05 -18.78
N PHE A 316 18.48 -11.09 -19.62
CA PHE A 316 17.63 -11.32 -20.78
C PHE A 316 18.16 -10.54 -21.99
N ASN A 317 17.73 -10.97 -23.18
CA ASN A 317 18.12 -10.34 -24.44
C ASN A 317 17.76 -8.84 -24.41
N LYS A 318 18.70 -7.97 -24.81
CA LYS A 318 18.64 -6.48 -24.78
C LYS A 318 19.16 -5.80 -23.52
N LEU A 319 19.60 -6.55 -22.50
CA LEU A 319 20.31 -5.92 -21.38
C LEU A 319 21.65 -5.33 -21.83
N PRO A 320 22.01 -4.12 -21.36
CA PRO A 320 23.32 -3.50 -21.58
C PRO A 320 24.41 -4.13 -20.69
N LEU A 321 24.38 -5.46 -20.55
CA LEU A 321 25.26 -6.24 -19.70
C LEU A 321 25.74 -7.50 -20.43
N PRO A 322 26.98 -7.96 -20.17
CA PRO A 322 27.46 -9.23 -20.68
C PRO A 322 26.51 -10.38 -20.37
N GLN A 323 26.42 -11.33 -21.30
CA GLN A 323 25.56 -12.51 -21.16
C GLN A 323 25.86 -13.25 -19.85
N GLY A 324 24.80 -13.60 -19.13
CA GLY A 324 24.88 -14.31 -17.85
C GLY A 324 25.09 -13.39 -16.63
N GLN A 325 25.40 -12.10 -16.83
CA GLN A 325 25.43 -11.15 -15.73
C GLN A 325 24.02 -10.74 -15.29
N ARG A 326 23.86 -10.64 -13.98
CA ARG A 326 22.64 -10.15 -13.34
C ARG A 326 22.76 -8.67 -13.01
N TRP A 327 21.63 -8.03 -12.74
CA TRP A 327 21.58 -6.61 -12.35
C TRP A 327 20.65 -6.40 -11.17
N ASN A 328 20.81 -5.27 -10.47
CA ASN A 328 20.01 -4.98 -9.28
C ASN A 328 18.91 -3.99 -9.59
N GLU A 329 17.74 -4.29 -9.06
CA GLU A 329 16.61 -3.39 -9.03
C GLU A 329 16.25 -3.07 -7.59
N MET A 330 15.70 -1.88 -7.40
CA MET A 330 15.06 -1.47 -6.18
C MET A 330 13.68 -0.93 -6.51
N LEU A 331 12.64 -1.55 -5.94
CA LEU A 331 11.31 -0.97 -5.87
C LEU A 331 11.21 -0.07 -4.64
N LEU A 332 10.89 1.20 -4.89
CA LEU A 332 10.47 2.15 -3.87
C LEU A 332 8.95 2.20 -3.86
N SER A 333 8.33 1.75 -2.76
CA SER A 333 6.88 1.81 -2.63
C SER A 333 6.38 3.24 -2.72
N THR A 334 5.14 3.42 -3.14
CA THR A 334 4.55 4.75 -3.33
C THR A 334 4.63 5.64 -2.09
N GLN A 335 4.46 5.08 -0.90
CA GLN A 335 4.60 5.84 0.35
C GLN A 335 6.02 6.43 0.50
N ILE A 336 7.05 5.69 0.10
CA ILE A 336 8.45 6.16 0.10
C ILE A 336 8.63 7.25 -0.95
N VAL A 337 8.12 7.03 -2.17
CA VAL A 337 8.21 8.01 -3.27
C VAL A 337 7.67 9.38 -2.84
N ARG A 338 6.46 9.39 -2.26
CA ARG A 338 5.80 10.62 -1.79
C ARG A 338 6.55 11.27 -0.62
N ALA A 339 7.07 10.47 0.29
CA ALA A 339 7.66 10.95 1.54
C ALA A 339 9.11 11.43 1.39
N LEU A 340 9.91 10.75 0.57
CA LEU A 340 11.38 10.85 0.60
C LEU A 340 12.05 11.06 -0.74
N ILE A 341 11.40 10.77 -1.87
CA ILE A 341 12.12 10.66 -3.14
C ILE A 341 12.03 11.91 -3.97
N ASP A 342 13.16 12.32 -4.53
CA ASP A 342 13.27 13.37 -5.53
C ASP A 342 13.99 12.84 -6.77
N ILE A 343 13.71 13.44 -7.93
CA ILE A 343 14.33 13.02 -9.19
C ILE A 343 14.86 14.23 -9.96
N THR A 344 16.00 14.02 -10.61
CA THR A 344 16.61 15.01 -11.49
C THR A 344 16.77 14.41 -12.88
N LEU A 345 16.20 15.07 -13.89
CA LEU A 345 16.35 14.66 -15.28
C LEU A 345 17.80 14.85 -15.71
N LEU A 346 18.32 13.87 -16.43
CA LEU A 346 19.65 13.93 -17.02
C LEU A 346 19.51 14.14 -18.53
N SER A 347 20.30 15.04 -19.08
CA SER A 347 20.49 15.16 -20.53
C SER A 347 21.26 13.95 -21.08
N ASP A 348 21.11 13.67 -22.37
CA ASP A 348 21.85 12.57 -23.02
C ASP A 348 23.38 12.74 -22.85
N ALA A 349 23.88 13.97 -22.87
CA ALA A 349 25.29 14.27 -22.65
C ALA A 349 25.76 13.94 -21.22
N GLU A 350 24.95 14.26 -20.20
CA GLU A 350 25.24 13.89 -18.81
C GLU A 350 25.21 12.38 -18.62
N VAL A 351 24.23 11.69 -19.24
CA VAL A 351 24.14 10.23 -19.20
C VAL A 351 25.40 9.59 -19.77
N ASP A 352 25.82 10.02 -20.96
CA ASP A 352 27.00 9.47 -21.63
C ASP A 352 28.30 9.80 -20.87
N GLN A 353 28.38 10.98 -20.24
CA GLN A 353 29.49 11.35 -19.37
C GLN A 353 29.58 10.45 -18.13
N ILE A 354 28.46 10.22 -17.43
CA ILE A 354 28.42 9.37 -16.22
C ILE A 354 28.76 7.91 -16.57
N LEU A 355 28.23 7.40 -17.69
CA LEU A 355 28.56 6.06 -18.20
C LEU A 355 30.05 5.93 -18.49
N SER A 356 30.65 6.93 -19.13
CA SER A 356 32.09 6.94 -19.45
C SER A 356 32.96 7.02 -18.19
N ALA A 357 32.48 7.69 -17.15
CA ALA A 357 33.18 7.80 -15.87
C ALA A 357 33.05 6.53 -15.00
N GLY A 358 32.10 5.63 -15.30
CA GLY A 358 31.83 4.44 -14.50
C GLY A 358 31.23 4.75 -13.12
N ILE A 359 30.59 5.91 -12.96
CA ILE A 359 30.02 6.34 -11.68
C ILE A 359 28.62 5.74 -11.55
N SER A 360 28.45 4.81 -10.63
CA SER A 360 27.14 4.20 -10.34
C SER A 360 27.04 3.87 -8.86
N PRO A 361 25.89 4.14 -8.21
CA PRO A 361 25.58 3.49 -6.95
C PRO A 361 25.72 1.99 -7.12
N ILE A 362 26.13 1.30 -6.06
CA ILE A 362 26.22 -0.15 -6.07
C ILE A 362 25.41 -0.60 -4.85
N PHE A 363 24.18 -1.08 -5.10
CA PHE A 363 23.24 -1.44 -4.01
C PHE A 363 23.85 -2.48 -3.08
N GLN A 364 24.62 -3.39 -3.66
CA GLN A 364 25.35 -4.45 -2.98
C GLN A 364 26.33 -3.90 -1.95
N ASN A 365 27.09 -2.88 -2.31
CA ASN A 365 28.05 -2.21 -1.42
C ASN A 365 27.36 -1.42 -0.31
N SER A 366 26.07 -1.12 -0.51
CA SER A 366 25.28 -0.30 0.41
C SER A 366 24.49 -1.13 1.43
N ILE A 367 24.53 -2.48 1.37
CA ILE A 367 23.73 -3.36 2.25
C ILE A 367 23.98 -3.04 3.73
N LYS A 368 25.25 -2.89 4.13
CA LYS A 368 25.64 -2.60 5.52
C LYS A 368 25.24 -1.19 5.94
N GLU A 369 25.56 -0.21 5.09
CA GLU A 369 25.32 1.20 5.35
C GLU A 369 23.83 1.52 5.43
N TRP A 370 23.02 0.87 4.58
CA TRP A 370 21.57 1.06 4.52
C TRP A 370 20.80 0.16 5.47
N HIS A 371 21.50 -0.66 6.28
CA HIS A 371 20.89 -1.63 7.19
C HIS A 371 19.84 -2.52 6.50
N THR A 372 20.16 -2.98 5.29
CA THR A 372 19.24 -3.77 4.47
C THR A 372 19.17 -5.20 4.98
N THR A 373 17.96 -5.70 5.24
CA THR A 373 17.72 -7.11 5.58
C THR A 373 18.03 -7.98 4.36
N VAL A 374 18.90 -8.98 4.53
CA VAL A 374 19.19 -9.98 3.50
C VAL A 374 18.82 -11.37 4.04
N PRO A 375 17.66 -11.91 3.65
CA PRO A 375 17.22 -13.26 4.01
C PRO A 375 18.22 -14.35 3.64
N ASN A 376 18.19 -15.45 4.37
CA ASN A 376 19.08 -16.59 4.13
C ASN A 376 18.86 -17.18 2.74
N GLU A 377 17.63 -17.22 2.26
CA GLU A 377 17.28 -17.70 0.93
C GLU A 377 17.94 -16.85 -0.17
N THR A 378 17.93 -15.53 -0.02
CA THR A 378 18.66 -14.62 -0.93
C THR A 378 20.16 -14.82 -0.86
N ARG A 379 20.72 -15.02 0.34
CA ARG A 379 22.15 -15.32 0.50
C ARG A 379 22.53 -16.63 -0.20
N GLN A 380 21.74 -17.68 -0.04
CA GLN A 380 21.97 -18.96 -0.70
C GLN A 380 21.88 -18.82 -2.22
N GLU A 381 20.91 -18.06 -2.72
CA GLU A 381 20.79 -17.80 -4.15
C GLU A 381 22.07 -17.16 -4.72
N PHE A 382 22.62 -16.14 -4.05
CA PHE A 382 23.89 -15.52 -4.46
C PHE A 382 25.07 -16.50 -4.42
N LEU A 383 25.17 -17.31 -3.34
CA LEU A 383 26.23 -18.30 -3.21
C LEU A 383 26.18 -19.35 -4.32
N THR A 384 24.99 -19.87 -4.66
CA THR A 384 24.84 -20.86 -5.75
C THR A 384 25.26 -20.33 -7.12
N ARG A 385 25.37 -19.01 -7.26
CA ARG A 385 25.77 -18.32 -8.49
C ARG A 385 27.20 -17.78 -8.45
N GLY A 386 27.95 -18.07 -7.38
CA GLY A 386 29.31 -17.57 -7.20
C GLY A 386 29.39 -16.07 -6.88
N GLU A 387 28.28 -15.44 -6.50
CA GLU A 387 28.18 -14.00 -6.19
C GLU A 387 28.63 -13.74 -4.73
N THR A 388 29.84 -14.18 -4.40
CA THR A 388 30.35 -14.25 -3.01
C THR A 388 30.71 -12.90 -2.39
N ASP A 389 30.94 -11.87 -3.20
CA ASP A 389 31.24 -10.51 -2.73
C ASP A 389 30.07 -9.90 -1.92
N LEU A 390 28.85 -10.39 -2.16
CA LEU A 390 27.62 -10.01 -1.45
C LEU A 390 27.54 -10.58 -0.04
N TYR A 391 28.30 -11.64 0.24
CA TYR A 391 28.26 -12.39 1.48
C TYR A 391 29.01 -11.69 2.62
N GLN A 392 30.14 -11.05 2.30
CA GLN A 392 31.03 -10.45 3.32
C GLN A 392 30.54 -9.11 3.87
N LEU A 393 29.54 -8.49 3.24
CA LEU A 393 29.08 -7.14 3.58
C LEU A 393 27.95 -7.12 4.62
N SER A 394 27.42 -8.28 5.03
CA SER A 394 26.23 -8.37 5.88
C SER A 394 26.39 -9.26 7.11
N ALA A 395 27.65 -9.58 7.47
CA ALA A 395 28.05 -10.22 8.72
C ALA A 395 28.51 -9.18 9.75
#